data_AF-A0A7Y1VYM4-F1
#
_entry.id   AF-A0A7Y1VYM4-F1
#
_cell.length_a   1.000
_cell.length_b   1.000
_cell.length_c   1.000
_cell.angle_alpha   90.00
_cell.angle_beta   90.00
_cell.angle_gamma   90.00
#
_symmetry.space_group_name_H-M   'P 1'
#
loop_
_entity.id
_entity.type
_entity.pdbx_description
1 polymer ?
#
loop_
_entity_poly.entity_id
_entity_poly.type
_entity_poly.pdbx_seq_one_letter_code
_entity_poly.pdbx_strand_id
1 'polypeptide(L)'
;HIDFRPFKKGVNIAEQKDREEQAEASREVISYSLKNRLTGKVVELPYAQYMAEFKSYPRTDWEIIETKMTESEVEHTKISDFIIYGPDDEDVTDQLLTNPNPYFLLICHKLYYDSAKSVEVEVSDTTAVIADTVIIGTDTSFVYEPKITTRRVNKRVFEWDKNFLDRFTSIILPFTKEAEAVGVKSVIVIGGADTGMITDFKDATGIDFTACSADDILLKTIIRSNPGIVLMKQGQILDKWHYRHLPSFDQVQAKYIK
;
A
#
# COMPACT_ATOMS: atom_id res chain seq x y z
N HIS A 1 26.32 8.78 12.50
CA HIS A 1 25.06 8.42 13.19
C HIS A 1 24.50 7.19 12.50
N ILE A 2 24.25 6.10 13.23
CA ILE A 2 23.76 4.84 12.66
C ILE A 2 22.23 4.92 12.65
N ASP A 3 21.60 4.71 11.48
CA ASP A 3 20.13 4.66 11.35
C ASP A 3 19.65 3.26 11.80
N PHE A 4 19.00 3.19 12.96
CA PHE A 4 18.44 1.96 13.53
C PHE A 4 17.01 1.66 13.06
N ARG A 5 16.47 2.42 12.10
CA ARG A 5 15.11 2.21 11.61
C ARG A 5 15.02 0.91 10.79
N PRO A 6 13.87 0.20 10.84
CA PRO A 6 13.65 -1.00 10.05
C PRO A 6 13.87 -0.74 8.55
N PHE A 7 13.32 0.37 8.03
CA PHE A 7 13.42 0.77 6.63
C PHE A 7 14.66 1.63 6.33
N LYS A 8 15.84 1.25 6.83
CA LYS A 8 17.09 1.94 6.50
C LYS A 8 17.59 1.56 5.11
N LYS A 9 18.47 2.41 4.55
CA LYS A 9 19.14 2.14 3.27
C LYS A 9 19.85 0.78 3.30
N GLY A 10 19.72 0.03 2.22
CA GLY A 10 20.33 -1.29 2.00
C GLY A 10 19.49 -2.46 2.49
N VAL A 11 18.43 -2.23 3.27
CA VAL A 11 17.54 -3.30 3.73
C VAL A 11 16.69 -3.81 2.56
N ASN A 12 16.62 -5.13 2.42
CA ASN A 12 15.66 -5.80 1.56
C ASN A 12 14.39 -6.11 2.35
N ILE A 13 13.32 -5.38 2.04
CA ILE A 13 12.00 -5.51 2.69
C ILE A 13 11.42 -6.90 2.39
N ALA A 14 11.53 -7.38 1.15
CA ALA A 14 11.00 -8.68 0.75
C ALA A 14 11.67 -9.80 1.54
N GLU A 15 13.00 -9.88 1.50
CA GLU A 15 13.76 -10.92 2.21
C GLU A 15 13.61 -10.85 3.74
N GLN A 16 13.43 -9.66 4.31
CA GLN A 16 13.20 -9.51 5.75
C GLN A 16 11.78 -9.97 6.11
N LYS A 17 10.77 -9.60 5.32
CA LYS A 17 9.39 -10.05 5.51
C LYS A 17 9.28 -11.57 5.41
N ASP A 18 9.88 -12.17 4.38
CA ASP A 18 9.91 -13.62 4.21
C ASP A 18 10.58 -14.34 5.39
N ARG A 19 11.69 -13.79 5.91
CA ARG A 19 12.37 -14.36 7.08
C ARG A 19 11.56 -14.24 8.36
N GLU A 20 10.90 -13.11 8.59
CA GLU A 20 10.02 -12.91 9.75
C GLU A 20 8.80 -13.85 9.69
N GLU A 21 8.19 -14.00 8.51
CA GLU A 21 7.07 -14.92 8.30
C GLU A 21 7.48 -16.38 8.50
N GLN A 22 8.61 -16.82 7.95
CA GLN A 22 9.13 -18.17 8.14
C GLN A 22 9.46 -18.46 9.60
N ALA A 23 10.06 -17.50 10.30
CA ALA A 23 10.38 -17.64 11.73
C ALA A 23 9.10 -17.77 12.56
N GLU A 24 8.08 -16.96 12.27
CA GLU A 24 6.79 -17.04 12.96
C GLU A 24 6.05 -18.35 12.64
N ALA A 25 6.11 -18.82 11.39
CA ALA A 25 5.51 -20.10 10.97
C ALA A 25 6.23 -21.33 11.55
N SER A 26 7.52 -21.20 11.88
CA SER A 26 8.31 -22.27 12.51
C SER A 26 8.03 -22.47 14.00
N ARG A 27 7.24 -21.57 14.62
CA ARG A 27 6.95 -21.64 16.04
C ARG A 27 6.17 -22.90 16.37
N GLU A 28 6.69 -23.65 17.34
CA GLU A 28 6.05 -24.88 17.80
C GLU A 28 5.20 -24.62 19.03
N VAL A 29 4.11 -25.37 19.17
CA VAL A 29 3.25 -25.29 20.36
C VAL A 29 3.94 -25.97 21.54
N ILE A 30 4.16 -25.23 22.62
CA ILE A 30 4.72 -25.73 23.87
C ILE A 30 3.62 -26.32 24.75
N SER A 31 2.52 -25.58 24.96
CA SER A 31 1.43 -25.97 25.85
C SER A 31 0.10 -25.33 25.46
N TYR A 32 -0.99 -25.94 25.91
CA TYR A 32 -2.35 -25.39 25.84
C TYR A 32 -2.87 -25.10 27.25
N SER A 33 -3.51 -23.94 27.42
CA SER A 33 -4.33 -23.65 28.61
C SER A 33 -5.79 -23.96 28.27
N LEU A 34 -6.37 -24.94 28.95
CA LEU A 34 -7.76 -25.35 28.78
C LEU A 34 -8.62 -24.87 29.94
N LYS A 35 -9.79 -24.31 29.62
CA LYS A 35 -10.81 -23.90 30.59
C LYS A 35 -12.03 -24.81 30.48
N ASN A 36 -12.47 -25.35 31.61
CA ASN A 36 -13.73 -26.10 31.66
C ASN A 36 -14.91 -25.12 31.67
N ARG A 37 -15.87 -25.32 30.77
CA ARG A 37 -17.03 -24.45 30.57
C ARG A 37 -18.02 -24.46 31.73
N LEU A 38 -18.11 -25.58 32.46
CA LEU A 38 -19.08 -25.78 33.55
C LEU A 38 -18.52 -25.31 34.90
N THR A 39 -17.27 -25.65 35.18
CA THR A 39 -16.63 -25.39 36.49
C THR A 39 -15.74 -24.16 36.50
N GLY A 40 -15.39 -23.62 35.33
CA GLY A 40 -14.44 -22.52 35.19
C GLY A 40 -12.98 -22.90 35.49
N LYS A 41 -12.69 -24.17 35.82
CA LYS A 41 -11.34 -24.65 36.12
C LYS A 41 -10.43 -24.50 34.92
N VAL A 42 -9.23 -23.94 35.12
CA VAL A 42 -8.17 -23.83 34.10
C VAL A 42 -7.08 -24.86 34.39
N VAL A 43 -6.62 -25.56 33.36
CA VAL A 43 -5.47 -26.48 33.41
C VAL A 43 -4.52 -26.16 32.25
N GLU A 44 -3.23 -26.14 32.53
CA GLU A 44 -2.19 -26.01 31.49
C GLU A 44 -1.59 -27.39 31.23
N LEU A 45 -1.53 -27.79 29.95
CA LEU A 45 -1.00 -29.08 29.53
C LEU A 45 0.08 -28.88 28.46
N PRO A 46 1.28 -29.46 28.63
CA PRO A 46 2.27 -29.55 27.57
C PRO A 46 1.66 -30.18 26.31
N TYR A 47 2.09 -29.72 25.13
CA TYR A 47 1.54 -30.15 23.85
C TYR A 47 1.50 -31.67 23.70
N ALA A 48 2.63 -32.33 23.99
CA ALA A 48 2.73 -33.79 23.92
C ALA A 48 1.75 -34.51 24.86
N GLN A 49 1.55 -33.98 26.08
CA GLN A 49 0.59 -34.54 27.03
C GLN A 49 -0.85 -34.33 26.57
N TYR A 50 -1.19 -33.14 26.10
CA TYR A 50 -2.53 -32.87 25.57
C TYR A 50 -2.85 -33.75 24.36
N MET A 51 -1.89 -33.98 23.45
CA MET A 51 -2.07 -34.90 22.33
C MET A 51 -2.28 -36.36 22.78
N ALA A 52 -1.60 -36.80 23.84
CA ALA A 52 -1.79 -38.14 24.39
C ALA A 52 -3.15 -38.30 25.11
N GLU A 53 -3.60 -37.26 25.81
CA GLU A 53 -4.76 -37.29 26.70
C GLU A 53 -5.97 -36.52 26.15
N PHE A 54 -5.99 -36.14 24.87
CA PHE A 54 -7.01 -35.23 24.31
C PHE A 54 -8.45 -35.72 24.53
N LYS A 55 -8.66 -37.04 24.63
CA LYS A 55 -9.96 -37.66 24.92
C LYS A 55 -10.51 -37.32 26.31
N SER A 56 -9.64 -37.01 27.27
CA SER A 56 -10.02 -36.57 28.62
C SER A 56 -10.53 -35.13 28.65
N TYR A 57 -10.40 -34.39 27.54
CA TYR A 57 -10.75 -32.98 27.41
C TYR A 57 -11.68 -32.76 26.20
N PRO A 58 -12.93 -33.26 26.24
CA PRO A 58 -13.87 -33.09 25.13
C PRO A 58 -14.22 -31.61 24.92
N ARG A 59 -14.29 -31.19 23.64
CA ARG A 59 -14.58 -29.79 23.25
C ARG A 59 -15.96 -29.27 23.68
N THR A 60 -16.89 -30.17 24.03
CA THR A 60 -18.19 -29.82 24.62
C THR A 60 -18.03 -29.20 26.00
N ASP A 61 -17.02 -29.64 26.76
CA ASP A 61 -16.85 -29.30 28.17
C ASP A 61 -15.62 -28.43 28.40
N TRP A 62 -14.65 -28.48 27.49
CA TRP A 62 -13.38 -27.76 27.59
C TRP A 62 -13.12 -26.89 26.36
N GLU A 63 -12.57 -25.71 26.58
CA GLU A 63 -12.11 -24.79 25.53
C GLU A 63 -10.64 -24.44 25.72
N ILE A 64 -9.89 -24.37 24.63
CA ILE A 64 -8.52 -23.84 24.63
C ILE A 64 -8.63 -22.32 24.70
N ILE A 65 -8.16 -21.73 25.80
CA ILE A 65 -8.19 -20.28 26.01
C ILE A 65 -6.86 -19.63 25.65
N GLU A 66 -5.78 -20.40 25.60
CA GLU A 66 -4.44 -19.91 25.29
C GLU A 66 -3.61 -21.04 24.67
N THR A 67 -2.78 -20.68 23.70
CA THR A 67 -1.76 -21.57 23.13
C THR A 67 -0.41 -20.90 23.35
N LYS A 68 0.47 -21.52 24.14
CA LYS A 68 1.83 -21.03 24.31
C LYS A 68 2.72 -21.64 23.24
N MET A 69 3.44 -20.80 22.52
CA MET A 69 4.34 -21.19 21.45
C MET A 69 5.78 -20.85 21.82
N THR A 70 6.75 -21.46 21.14
CA THR A 70 8.16 -21.08 21.23
C THR A 70 8.37 -19.60 20.89
N GLU A 71 9.48 -19.02 21.33
CA GLU A 71 9.89 -17.68 20.87
C GLU A 71 10.23 -17.75 19.38
N SER A 72 9.95 -16.67 18.64
CA SER A 72 10.35 -16.58 17.23
C SER A 72 11.87 -16.44 17.15
N GLU A 73 12.49 -17.15 16.21
CA GLU A 73 13.94 -17.05 15.98
C GLU A 73 14.36 -15.69 15.42
N VAL A 74 13.41 -14.95 14.81
CA VAL A 74 13.63 -13.63 14.23
C VAL A 74 12.70 -12.63 14.91
N GLU A 75 13.28 -11.51 15.37
CA GLU A 75 12.50 -10.42 15.94
C GLU A 75 11.55 -9.83 14.88
N HIS A 76 10.25 -9.78 15.21
CA HIS A 76 9.25 -9.17 14.35
C HIS A 76 9.46 -7.65 14.28
N THR A 77 9.65 -7.11 13.09
CA THR A 77 9.89 -5.68 12.87
C THR A 77 8.69 -5.00 12.20
N LYS A 78 8.79 -3.67 12.02
CA LYS A 78 7.80 -2.91 11.24
C LYS A 78 7.78 -3.24 9.74
N ILE A 79 8.71 -4.07 9.25
CA ILE A 79 8.70 -4.57 7.87
C ILE A 79 7.59 -5.60 7.67
N SER A 80 7.24 -6.40 8.68
CA SER A 80 6.11 -7.32 8.58
C SER A 80 4.78 -6.60 8.33
N ASP A 81 4.61 -5.40 8.91
CA ASP A 81 3.46 -4.52 8.71
C ASP A 81 3.44 -3.84 7.31
N PHE A 82 4.46 -4.05 6.46
CA PHE A 82 4.54 -3.41 5.15
C PHE A 82 3.53 -4.02 4.19
N ILE A 83 2.47 -3.27 3.90
CA ILE A 83 1.42 -3.58 2.93
C ILE A 83 1.06 -2.30 2.17
N ILE A 84 0.93 -2.40 0.85
CA ILE A 84 0.52 -1.32 -0.05
C ILE A 84 -0.70 -1.78 -0.84
N TYR A 85 -1.75 -0.97 -0.82
CA TYR A 85 -2.97 -1.19 -1.57
C TYR A 85 -2.98 -0.35 -2.84
N GLY A 86 -3.41 -0.93 -3.95
CA GLY A 86 -3.56 -0.26 -5.23
C GLY A 86 -4.77 0.69 -5.27
N PRO A 87 -5.04 1.30 -6.43
CA PRO A 87 -6.17 2.21 -6.63
C PRO A 87 -7.55 1.56 -6.40
N ASP A 88 -7.65 0.24 -6.61
CA ASP A 88 -8.87 -0.55 -6.50
C ASP A 88 -8.93 -1.34 -5.17
N ASP A 89 -8.13 -0.93 -4.18
CA ASP A 89 -7.99 -1.55 -2.84
C ASP A 89 -7.43 -2.99 -2.86
N GLU A 90 -6.75 -3.35 -3.95
CA GLU A 90 -6.06 -4.63 -4.11
C GLU A 90 -4.66 -4.61 -3.47
N ASP A 91 -4.23 -5.69 -2.84
CA ASP A 91 -2.86 -5.79 -2.31
C ASP A 91 -1.85 -5.90 -3.47
N VAL A 92 -1.02 -4.87 -3.63
CA VAL A 92 0.02 -4.79 -4.67
C VAL A 92 1.44 -4.92 -4.10
N THR A 93 1.56 -5.31 -2.82
CA THR A 93 2.82 -5.34 -2.09
C THR A 93 3.87 -6.21 -2.79
N ASP A 94 3.51 -7.46 -3.08
CA ASP A 94 4.42 -8.41 -3.71
C ASP A 94 4.84 -7.94 -5.10
N GLN A 95 3.90 -7.43 -5.90
CA GLN A 95 4.21 -6.88 -7.23
C GLN A 95 5.26 -5.76 -7.17
N LEU A 96 5.16 -4.88 -6.17
CA LEU A 96 6.13 -3.80 -5.98
C LEU A 96 7.47 -4.34 -5.48
N LEU A 97 7.44 -5.24 -4.49
CA LEU A 97 8.64 -5.82 -3.89
C LEU A 97 9.41 -6.75 -4.85
N THR A 98 8.75 -7.45 -5.76
CA THR A 98 9.43 -8.32 -6.74
C THR A 98 9.84 -7.59 -8.02
N ASN A 99 9.58 -6.28 -8.13
CA ASN A 99 9.88 -5.51 -9.34
C ASN A 99 11.40 -5.53 -9.65
N PRO A 100 11.82 -6.09 -10.80
CA PRO A 100 13.23 -6.19 -11.16
C PRO A 100 13.86 -4.84 -11.52
N ASN A 101 13.06 -3.86 -11.92
CA ASN A 101 13.52 -2.55 -12.35
C ASN A 101 13.55 -1.57 -11.18
N PRO A 102 14.52 -0.64 -11.13
CA PRO A 102 14.47 0.47 -10.19
C PRO A 102 13.18 1.28 -10.38
N TYR A 103 12.55 1.68 -9.28
CA TYR A 103 11.39 2.57 -9.29
C TYR A 103 11.41 3.49 -8.07
N PHE A 104 10.77 4.65 -8.19
CA PHE A 104 10.61 5.57 -7.07
C PHE A 104 9.27 5.34 -6.37
N LEU A 105 9.33 5.14 -5.05
CA LEU A 105 8.19 5.14 -4.16
C LEU A 105 8.11 6.51 -3.48
N LEU A 106 7.13 7.32 -3.90
CA LEU A 106 6.85 8.63 -3.33
C LEU A 106 5.93 8.45 -2.13
N ILE A 107 6.45 8.69 -0.94
CA ILE A 107 5.72 8.51 0.30
C ILE A 107 5.07 9.82 0.72
N CYS A 108 3.75 9.79 0.85
CA CYS A 108 2.94 10.91 1.30
C CYS A 108 2.04 10.46 2.45
N HIS A 109 2.56 10.53 3.69
CA HIS A 109 1.82 10.00 4.84
C HIS A 109 0.55 10.81 5.19
N LYS A 110 0.37 12.01 4.62
CA LYS A 110 -0.82 12.86 4.80
C LYS A 110 -0.88 13.92 3.71
N LEU A 111 -2.05 14.13 3.11
CA LEU A 111 -2.31 15.29 2.25
C LEU A 111 -2.73 16.51 3.09
N TYR A 112 -2.07 17.66 2.88
CA TYR A 112 -2.38 18.89 3.60
C TYR A 112 -3.27 19.81 2.75
N TYR A 113 -4.38 20.24 3.35
CA TYR A 113 -5.36 21.15 2.76
C TYR A 113 -5.85 22.14 3.82
N ASP A 114 -6.23 23.33 3.38
CA ASP A 114 -6.75 24.42 4.20
C ASP A 114 -8.24 24.23 4.49
N SER A 115 -9.01 23.80 3.49
CA SER A 115 -10.45 23.54 3.63
C SER A 115 -10.94 22.45 2.68
N ALA A 116 -12.10 21.85 2.99
CA ALA A 116 -12.76 20.87 2.14
C ALA A 116 -14.25 21.20 2.04
N LYS A 117 -14.82 21.11 0.83
CA LYS A 117 -16.22 21.41 0.56
C LYS A 117 -16.83 20.30 -0.31
N SER A 118 -18.12 20.04 -0.11
CA SER A 118 -18.89 19.17 -1.01
C SER A 118 -19.58 20.03 -2.06
N VAL A 119 -19.31 19.74 -3.33
CA VAL A 119 -19.91 20.43 -4.47
C VAL A 119 -20.70 19.40 -5.28
N GLU A 120 -21.92 19.75 -5.68
CA GLU A 120 -22.71 18.94 -6.59
C GLU A 120 -22.19 19.19 -8.01
N VAL A 121 -21.64 18.14 -8.64
CA VAL A 121 -21.07 18.22 -10.00
C VAL A 121 -21.90 17.33 -10.92
N GLU A 122 -22.20 17.86 -12.11
CA GLU A 122 -22.83 17.07 -13.18
C GLU A 122 -21.74 16.28 -13.91
N VAL A 123 -21.75 14.96 -13.73
CA VAL A 123 -20.85 14.04 -14.44
C VAL A 123 -21.59 13.49 -15.65
N SER A 124 -21.02 13.69 -16.83
CA SER A 124 -21.53 13.15 -18.09
C SER A 124 -20.88 11.79 -18.34
N ASP A 125 -21.62 10.70 -18.12
CA ASP A 125 -21.18 9.36 -18.50
C ASP A 125 -21.67 9.05 -19.91
N THR A 126 -20.74 8.76 -20.83
CA THR A 126 -21.09 8.35 -22.20
C THR A 126 -21.27 6.83 -22.21
N THR A 127 -22.51 6.38 -22.35
CA THR A 127 -22.79 4.95 -22.58
C THR A 127 -23.10 4.76 -24.06
N ALA A 128 -22.34 3.92 -24.76
CA ALA A 128 -22.65 3.57 -26.14
C ALA A 128 -23.84 2.62 -26.16
N VAL A 129 -24.98 3.06 -26.70
CA VAL A 129 -26.15 2.20 -26.91
C VAL A 129 -26.11 1.76 -28.37
N ILE A 130 -26.17 0.45 -28.62
CA ILE A 130 -26.35 -0.08 -29.98
C ILE A 130 -27.80 0.24 -30.34
N ALA A 131 -27.99 1.24 -31.20
CA ALA A 131 -29.32 1.78 -31.46
C ALA A 131 -30.09 0.90 -32.46
N ASP A 132 -29.44 0.41 -33.52
CA ASP A 132 -30.04 -0.54 -34.46
C ASP A 132 -28.97 -1.19 -35.36
N THR A 133 -29.23 -2.44 -35.77
CA THR A 133 -28.41 -3.13 -36.79
C THR A 133 -29.01 -2.85 -38.17
N VAL A 134 -28.32 -2.11 -39.03
CA VAL A 134 -28.77 -1.90 -40.40
C VAL A 134 -28.05 -2.90 -41.30
N ILE A 135 -28.82 -3.82 -41.88
CA ILE A 135 -28.34 -4.80 -42.87
C ILE A 135 -28.52 -4.19 -44.27
N ILE A 136 -27.41 -3.93 -44.96
CA ILE A 136 -27.43 -3.52 -46.38
C ILE A 136 -26.66 -4.58 -47.17
N GLY A 137 -27.37 -5.55 -47.74
CA GLY A 137 -26.74 -6.67 -48.46
C GLY A 137 -26.06 -7.68 -47.54
N THR A 138 -24.83 -8.11 -47.86
CA THR A 138 -24.03 -9.07 -47.06
C THR A 138 -23.22 -8.42 -45.94
N ASP A 139 -23.16 -7.09 -45.87
CA ASP A 139 -22.43 -6.37 -44.83
C ASP A 139 -23.35 -5.93 -43.70
N THR A 140 -22.92 -6.24 -42.47
CA THR A 140 -23.60 -5.83 -41.25
C THR A 140 -22.89 -4.60 -40.71
N SER A 141 -23.58 -3.46 -40.61
CA SER A 141 -23.02 -2.23 -40.03
C SER A 141 -23.72 -1.91 -38.71
N PHE A 142 -22.93 -1.65 -37.67
CA PHE A 142 -23.43 -1.24 -36.35
C PHE A 142 -23.50 0.28 -36.27
N VAL A 143 -24.67 0.82 -35.95
CA VAL A 143 -24.85 2.25 -35.65
C VAL A 143 -24.75 2.43 -34.13
N TYR A 144 -23.72 3.16 -33.70
CA TYR A 144 -23.54 3.55 -32.31
C TYR A 144 -24.16 4.92 -32.08
N GLU A 145 -25.16 5.02 -31.22
CA GLU A 145 -25.62 6.31 -30.71
C GLU A 145 -25.01 6.53 -29.31
N PRO A 146 -24.17 7.56 -29.13
CA PRO A 146 -23.67 7.91 -27.81
C PRO A 146 -24.83 8.47 -26.97
N LYS A 147 -25.27 7.72 -25.96
CA LYS A 147 -26.23 8.24 -24.98
C LYS A 147 -25.44 8.89 -23.85
N ILE A 148 -25.44 10.22 -23.84
CA ILE A 148 -24.88 11.02 -22.74
C ILE A 148 -25.92 11.03 -21.61
N THR A 149 -25.61 10.38 -20.50
CA THR A 149 -26.44 10.45 -19.30
C THR A 149 -25.75 11.34 -18.28
N THR A 150 -26.40 12.43 -17.90
CA THR A 150 -25.89 13.31 -16.85
C THR A 150 -26.39 12.81 -15.50
N ARG A 151 -25.45 12.50 -14.59
CA ARG A 151 -25.78 12.23 -13.18
C ARG A 151 -25.19 13.30 -12.28
N ARG A 152 -25.97 13.76 -11.31
CA ARG A 152 -25.51 14.67 -10.25
C ARG A 152 -24.81 13.85 -9.18
N VAL A 153 -23.53 14.14 -8.96
CA VAL A 153 -22.71 13.46 -7.97
C VAL A 153 -22.16 14.49 -7.00
N ASN A 154 -22.25 14.21 -5.70
CA ASN A 154 -21.55 15.00 -4.69
C ASN A 154 -20.05 14.69 -4.76
N LYS A 155 -19.25 15.61 -5.29
CA LYS A 155 -17.78 15.53 -5.30
C LYS A 155 -17.23 16.34 -4.13
N ARG A 156 -16.29 15.78 -3.37
CA ARG A 156 -15.50 16.54 -2.40
C ARG A 156 -14.38 17.26 -3.13
N VAL A 157 -14.33 18.57 -2.97
CA VAL A 157 -13.30 19.45 -3.54
C VAL A 157 -12.48 20.04 -2.40
N PHE A 158 -11.17 20.05 -2.55
CA PHE A 158 -10.24 20.48 -1.51
C PHE A 158 -9.55 21.78 -1.91
N GLU A 159 -9.43 22.68 -0.94
CA GLU A 159 -8.55 23.84 -1.04
C GLU A 159 -7.21 23.44 -0.44
N TRP A 160 -6.27 23.09 -1.31
CA TRP A 160 -4.97 22.53 -0.91
C TRP A 160 -4.02 23.58 -0.33
N ASP A 161 -3.18 23.18 0.62
CA ASP A 161 -2.08 24.03 1.11
C ASP A 161 -1.13 24.31 -0.05
N LYS A 162 -0.95 25.60 -0.39
CA LYS A 162 -0.14 26.00 -1.54
C LYS A 162 1.31 25.57 -1.41
N ASN A 163 1.91 25.75 -0.24
CA ASN A 163 3.29 25.34 0.02
C ASN A 163 3.46 23.82 -0.04
N PHE A 164 2.39 23.06 0.14
CA PHE A 164 2.37 21.62 -0.01
C PHE A 164 2.28 21.23 -1.49
N LEU A 165 1.33 21.79 -2.25
CA LEU A 165 1.23 21.57 -3.70
C LEU A 165 2.53 21.96 -4.42
N ASP A 166 3.13 23.08 -4.04
CA ASP A 166 4.37 23.58 -4.64
C ASP A 166 5.53 22.57 -4.50
N ARG A 167 5.56 21.76 -3.45
CA ARG A 167 6.56 20.69 -3.30
C ARG A 167 6.39 19.64 -4.39
N PHE A 168 5.17 19.28 -4.71
CA PHE A 168 4.89 18.31 -5.76
C PHE A 168 5.13 18.90 -7.13
N THR A 169 4.59 20.09 -7.41
CA THR A 169 4.66 20.70 -8.73
C THR A 169 6.06 21.19 -9.09
N SER A 170 6.82 21.72 -8.12
CA SER A 170 8.12 22.34 -8.39
C SER A 170 9.32 21.41 -8.19
N ILE A 171 9.17 20.33 -7.41
CA ILE A 171 10.29 19.43 -7.07
C ILE A 171 10.01 18.01 -7.56
N ILE A 172 8.88 17.43 -7.14
CA ILE A 172 8.59 16.01 -7.44
C ILE A 172 8.30 15.80 -8.92
N LEU A 173 7.41 16.59 -9.51
CA LEU A 173 6.99 16.42 -10.91
C LEU A 173 8.14 16.58 -11.92
N PRO A 174 9.02 17.59 -11.85
CA PRO A 174 10.17 17.67 -12.76
C PRO A 174 11.08 16.45 -12.61
N PHE A 175 11.41 16.07 -11.37
CA PHE A 175 12.26 14.92 -11.09
C PHE A 175 11.71 13.61 -11.64
N THR A 176 10.40 13.37 -11.46
CA THR A 176 9.77 12.14 -11.93
C THR A 176 9.57 12.12 -13.43
N LYS A 177 9.39 13.27 -14.09
CA LYS A 177 9.39 13.38 -15.56
C LYS A 177 10.75 13.04 -16.14
N GLU A 178 11.83 13.51 -15.53
CA GLU A 178 13.20 13.14 -15.92
C GLU A 178 13.42 11.63 -15.74
N ALA A 179 12.95 11.05 -14.63
CA ALA A 179 12.99 9.61 -14.38
C ALA A 179 12.23 8.79 -15.43
N GLU A 180 11.00 9.23 -15.76
CA GLU A 180 10.14 8.57 -16.73
C GLU A 180 10.74 8.61 -18.15
N ALA A 181 11.42 9.70 -18.53
CA ALA A 181 12.10 9.82 -19.81
C ALA A 181 13.21 8.75 -20.01
N VAL A 182 13.72 8.18 -18.93
CA VAL A 182 14.71 7.07 -18.95
C VAL A 182 14.06 5.73 -18.56
N GLY A 183 12.73 5.65 -18.54
CA GLY A 183 11.96 4.43 -18.28
C GLY A 183 11.85 4.04 -16.81
N VAL A 184 12.22 4.91 -15.87
CA VAL A 184 12.10 4.66 -14.43
C VAL A 184 10.73 5.13 -13.95
N LYS A 185 9.90 4.17 -13.51
CA LYS A 185 8.53 4.46 -13.06
C LYS A 185 8.52 5.03 -11.64
N SER A 186 7.47 5.80 -11.35
CA SER A 186 7.18 6.33 -10.03
C SER A 186 5.79 5.89 -9.57
N VAL A 187 5.66 5.56 -8.28
CA VAL A 187 4.39 5.23 -7.62
C VAL A 187 4.26 6.13 -6.41
N ILE A 188 3.09 6.73 -6.19
CA ILE A 188 2.81 7.50 -4.97
C ILE A 188 2.00 6.67 -3.99
N VAL A 189 2.41 6.63 -2.73
CA VAL A 189 1.70 5.95 -1.65
C VAL A 189 1.20 6.99 -0.66
N ILE A 190 -0.12 7.07 -0.51
CA ILE A 190 -0.80 8.11 0.26
C ILE A 190 -1.45 7.51 1.49
N GLY A 191 -1.16 8.09 2.66
CA GLY A 191 -1.76 7.70 3.93
C GLY A 191 -3.05 8.47 4.23
N GLY A 192 -4.09 7.76 4.68
CA GLY A 192 -5.30 8.36 5.22
C GLY A 192 -6.10 9.23 4.25
N ALA A 193 -6.02 8.95 2.95
CA ALA A 193 -6.76 9.65 1.90
C ALA A 193 -7.78 8.70 1.25
N ASP A 194 -8.99 9.21 1.00
CA ASP A 194 -10.01 8.49 0.23
C ASP A 194 -9.84 8.71 -1.28
N THR A 195 -10.51 7.90 -2.10
CA THR A 195 -10.43 7.97 -3.58
C THR A 195 -10.79 9.34 -4.13
N GLY A 196 -11.74 10.05 -3.51
CA GLY A 196 -12.14 11.40 -3.92
C GLY A 196 -11.05 12.43 -3.69
N MET A 197 -10.42 12.37 -2.50
CA MET A 197 -9.28 13.21 -2.13
C MET A 197 -8.06 12.96 -3.03
N ILE A 198 -7.77 11.68 -3.34
CA ILE A 198 -6.66 11.32 -4.24
C ILE A 198 -6.93 11.85 -5.66
N THR A 199 -8.16 11.72 -6.14
CA THR A 199 -8.54 12.21 -7.48
C THR A 199 -8.40 13.73 -7.57
N ASP A 200 -8.95 14.47 -6.60
CA ASP A 200 -8.84 15.93 -6.55
C ASP A 200 -7.38 16.41 -6.41
N PHE A 201 -6.56 15.68 -5.66
CA PHE A 201 -5.14 15.96 -5.54
C PHE A 201 -4.38 15.75 -6.85
N LYS A 202 -4.70 14.67 -7.60
CA LYS A 202 -4.14 14.42 -8.93
C LYS A 202 -4.53 15.52 -9.91
N ASP A 203 -5.81 15.91 -9.91
CA ASP A 203 -6.33 17.01 -10.73
C ASP A 203 -5.57 18.32 -10.44
N ALA A 204 -5.33 18.63 -9.16
CA ALA A 204 -4.66 19.86 -8.73
C ALA A 204 -3.15 19.89 -9.01
N THR A 205 -2.48 18.73 -8.98
CA THR A 205 -1.03 18.64 -9.18
C THR A 205 -0.63 18.31 -10.61
N GLY A 206 -1.50 17.66 -11.39
CA GLY A 206 -1.15 17.08 -12.69
C GLY A 206 -0.28 15.83 -12.58
N ILE A 207 -0.34 15.13 -11.44
CA ILE A 207 0.35 13.85 -11.23
C ILE A 207 -0.38 12.72 -11.95
N ASP A 208 0.33 12.00 -12.83
CA ASP A 208 -0.20 10.86 -13.58
C ASP A 208 0.26 9.49 -13.03
N PHE A 209 0.95 9.48 -11.87
CA PHE A 209 1.42 8.23 -11.28
C PHE A 209 0.28 7.39 -10.69
N THR A 210 0.49 6.08 -10.64
CA THR A 210 -0.36 5.17 -9.86
C THR A 210 -0.36 5.64 -8.41
N ALA A 211 -1.55 5.89 -7.86
CA ALA A 211 -1.73 6.29 -6.48
C ALA A 211 -2.22 5.08 -5.69
N CYS A 212 -1.36 4.62 -4.79
CA CYS A 212 -1.60 3.56 -3.86
C CYS A 212 -1.90 4.14 -2.47
N SER A 213 -2.43 3.31 -1.58
CA SER A 213 -2.66 3.66 -0.19
C SER A 213 -1.92 2.72 0.76
N ALA A 214 -1.61 3.21 1.95
CA ALA A 214 -1.02 2.43 3.04
C ALA A 214 -1.28 3.12 4.38
N ASP A 215 -1.04 2.41 5.49
CA ASP A 215 -1.16 2.97 6.85
C ASP A 215 -0.21 4.16 7.08
N ASP A 216 -0.70 5.23 7.70
CA ASP A 216 0.07 6.46 7.86
C ASP A 216 1.21 6.33 8.88
N ILE A 217 1.07 5.45 9.88
CA ILE A 217 2.13 5.12 10.86
C ILE A 217 3.24 4.34 10.16
N LEU A 218 2.90 3.37 9.30
CA LEU A 218 3.85 2.66 8.45
C LEU A 218 4.64 3.65 7.58
N LEU A 219 3.95 4.53 6.85
CA LEU A 219 4.60 5.52 5.97
C LEU A 219 5.57 6.44 6.72
N LYS A 220 5.19 6.94 7.91
CA LYS A 220 6.06 7.73 8.79
C LYS A 220 7.27 6.94 9.32
N THR A 221 7.14 5.63 9.42
CA THR A 221 8.22 4.74 9.86
C THR A 221 9.24 4.54 8.74
N ILE A 222 8.80 4.47 7.48
CA ILE A 222 9.68 4.39 6.31
C ILE A 222 10.47 5.70 6.16
N ILE A 223 9.76 6.84 6.08
CA ILE A 223 10.36 8.16 5.97
C ILE A 223 9.49 9.23 6.65
N ARG A 224 10.13 10.13 7.41
CA ARG A 224 9.45 11.23 8.11
C ARG A 224 9.19 12.46 7.23
N SER A 225 9.73 12.45 6.01
CA SER A 225 9.51 13.49 5.02
C SER A 225 8.11 13.38 4.42
N ASN A 226 7.49 14.51 4.11
CA ASN A 226 6.21 14.56 3.44
C ASN A 226 6.18 15.70 2.39
N PRO A 227 6.39 15.40 1.10
CA PRO A 227 6.64 14.07 0.53
C PRO A 227 8.05 13.54 0.82
N GLY A 228 8.21 12.22 0.91
CA GLY A 228 9.50 11.53 0.93
C GLY A 228 9.70 10.71 -0.34
N ILE A 229 10.95 10.54 -0.77
CA ILE A 229 11.29 9.78 -1.98
C ILE A 229 12.10 8.57 -1.55
N VAL A 230 11.68 7.37 -1.95
CA VAL A 230 12.43 6.13 -1.69
C VAL A 230 12.73 5.49 -3.04
N LEU A 231 14.00 5.19 -3.31
CA LEU A 231 14.38 4.41 -4.49
C LEU A 231 14.43 2.94 -4.12
N MET A 232 13.68 2.12 -4.84
CA MET A 232 13.58 0.69 -4.58
C MET A 232 13.90 -0.13 -5.82
N LYS A 233 14.41 -1.35 -5.60
CA LYS A 233 14.63 -2.37 -6.63
C LYS A 233 14.60 -3.75 -5.97
N GLN A 234 13.79 -4.69 -6.48
CA GLN A 234 13.69 -6.06 -5.96
C GLN A 234 13.57 -6.12 -4.43
N GLY A 235 12.70 -5.27 -3.87
CA GLY A 235 12.42 -5.22 -2.44
C GLY A 235 13.47 -4.48 -1.62
N GLN A 236 14.63 -4.15 -2.21
CA GLN A 236 15.70 -3.44 -1.55
C GLN A 236 15.52 -1.93 -1.62
N ILE A 237 15.69 -1.26 -0.47
CA ILE A 237 15.80 0.20 -0.38
C ILE A 237 17.21 0.62 -0.82
N LEU A 238 17.33 1.15 -2.03
CA LEU A 238 18.61 1.63 -2.56
C LEU A 238 19.02 2.96 -1.93
N ASP A 239 18.07 3.88 -1.75
CA ASP A 239 18.26 5.11 -0.99
C ASP A 239 16.91 5.77 -0.65
N LYS A 240 16.95 6.80 0.20
CA LYS A 240 15.77 7.58 0.58
C LYS A 240 16.11 9.04 0.86
N TRP A 241 15.26 9.96 0.43
CA TRP A 241 15.49 11.39 0.53
C TRP A 241 14.27 12.15 1.04
N HIS A 242 14.57 13.17 1.84
CA HIS A 242 13.62 14.24 2.10
C HIS A 242 13.50 15.11 0.85
N TYR A 243 12.31 15.63 0.53
CA TYR A 243 12.10 16.40 -0.71
C TYR A 243 13.06 17.60 -0.87
N ARG A 244 13.42 18.27 0.24
CA ARG A 244 14.41 19.37 0.27
C ARG A 244 15.87 18.96 0.01
N HIS A 245 16.17 17.67 0.17
CA HIS A 245 17.52 17.12 0.02
C HIS A 245 17.56 16.07 -1.09
N LEU A 246 16.61 16.13 -2.00
CA LEU A 246 16.58 15.31 -3.20
C LEU A 246 17.71 15.77 -4.13
N PRO A 247 18.67 14.90 -4.47
CA PRO A 247 19.68 15.20 -5.49
C PRO A 247 19.04 15.37 -6.87
N SER A 248 19.78 15.93 -7.84
CA SER A 248 19.28 15.96 -9.22
C SER A 248 19.11 14.55 -9.77
N PHE A 249 18.21 14.37 -10.75
CA PHE A 249 17.99 13.06 -11.33
C PHE A 249 19.28 12.48 -11.93
N ASP A 250 20.09 13.29 -12.63
CA ASP A 250 21.39 12.87 -13.18
C ASP A 250 22.32 12.24 -12.12
N GLN A 251 22.35 12.82 -10.91
CA GLN A 251 23.17 12.30 -9.82
C GLN A 251 22.64 10.96 -9.30
N VAL A 252 21.31 10.83 -9.21
CA VAL A 252 20.66 9.58 -8.80
C VAL A 252 20.87 8.51 -9.86
N GLN A 253 20.70 8.87 -11.14
CA GLN A 253 20.87 7.98 -12.28
C GLN A 253 22.29 7.44 -12.34
N ALA A 254 23.30 8.31 -12.39
CA ALA A 254 24.71 7.92 -12.46
C ALA A 254 25.13 6.96 -11.32
N LYS A 255 24.47 7.08 -10.15
CA LYS A 255 24.79 6.29 -8.96
C LYS A 255 24.04 4.96 -8.89
N TYR A 256 22.77 4.91 -9.29
CA TYR A 256 21.88 3.76 -9.02
C TYR A 256 21.23 3.15 -10.25
N ILE A 257 21.05 3.92 -11.32
CA ILE A 257 20.32 3.53 -12.52
C ILE A 257 21.35 3.51 -13.66
N LYS A 258 22.07 2.39 -13.76
CA LYS A 258 22.99 2.11 -14.86
C LYS A 258 22.30 1.33 -15.96
#